data_AF-A0A5B7GZX1-F1
#
_entry.id   AF-A0A5B7GZX1-F1
#
_cell.length_a   1.000
_cell.length_b   1.000
_cell.length_c   1.000
_cell.angle_alpha   90.00
_cell.angle_beta   90.00
_cell.angle_gamma   90.00
#
_symmetry.space_group_name_H-M   'P 1'
#
loop_
_entity.id
_entity.type
_entity.pdbx_description
1 polymer ?
#
loop_
_entity_poly.entity_id
_entity_poly.type
_entity_poly.pdbx_seq_one_letter_code
_entity_poly.pdbx_strand_id
1 'polypeptide(L)'
;MLGVFIYLFIYFICLLILCFSFPAARYSQELVTFMKEKQLSPLRNIVVPFAQAPIFISMFIGLRRMANLPLDSLKEGGLAWFMDLTLADPYYLLPIITSCTMLATIELGTDGARLSSQNMQAMKYVLRGLPFVIFPFTMNFPAAILCYWVSTNMFSLVQVGFLRVPAIRDYFQIDPLIKHKPETLPQKKKGAVEGFKDYPCSSITAWKNMKIAREIEERHKYDEIRFKKAGTGPIVRTYRHDPTKKIINVQAKVKK
;
A
#
# COMPACT_ATOMS: atom_id res chain seq x y z
N MET A 1 -15.16 -22.86 -8.20
CA MET A 1 -15.21 -21.40 -8.46
C MET A 1 -14.95 -20.54 -7.21
N LEU A 2 -15.63 -20.76 -6.08
CA LEU A 2 -15.50 -19.92 -4.88
C LEU A 2 -14.09 -19.88 -4.23
N GLY A 3 -13.36 -21.00 -4.20
CA GLY A 3 -11.98 -21.03 -3.70
C GLY A 3 -11.00 -20.20 -4.55
N VAL A 4 -11.21 -20.15 -5.87
CA VAL A 4 -10.40 -19.35 -6.81
C VAL A 4 -10.67 -17.87 -6.61
N PHE A 5 -11.91 -17.49 -6.33
CA PHE A 5 -12.30 -16.11 -6.06
C PHE A 5 -11.64 -15.56 -4.79
N ILE A 6 -11.56 -16.35 -3.74
CA ILE A 6 -10.94 -15.95 -2.47
C ILE A 6 -9.41 -15.92 -2.57
N TYR A 7 -8.82 -16.87 -3.30
CA TYR A 7 -7.40 -16.79 -3.66
C TYR A 7 -7.11 -15.52 -4.46
N LEU A 8 -7.89 -15.24 -5.50
CA LEU A 8 -7.78 -14.02 -6.29
C LEU A 8 -8.03 -12.78 -5.44
N PHE A 9 -8.91 -12.83 -4.44
CA PHE A 9 -9.23 -11.71 -3.55
C PHE A 9 -8.12 -11.41 -2.54
N ILE A 10 -7.53 -12.44 -1.90
CA ILE A 10 -6.36 -12.27 -1.03
C ILE A 10 -5.17 -11.82 -1.87
N TYR A 11 -4.97 -12.43 -3.04
CA TYR A 11 -3.93 -12.02 -3.97
C TYR A 11 -4.17 -10.59 -4.44
N PHE A 12 -5.42 -10.17 -4.66
CA PHE A 12 -5.81 -8.82 -5.05
C PHE A 12 -5.60 -7.81 -3.93
N ILE A 13 -5.91 -8.15 -2.67
CA ILE A 13 -5.59 -7.30 -1.50
C ILE A 13 -4.08 -7.19 -1.30
N CYS A 14 -3.35 -8.30 -1.33
CA CYS A 14 -1.89 -8.29 -1.23
C CYS A 14 -1.25 -7.52 -2.38
N LEU A 15 -1.75 -7.70 -3.60
CA LEU A 15 -1.34 -6.98 -4.79
C LEU A 15 -1.71 -5.50 -4.71
N LEU A 16 -2.87 -5.14 -4.15
CA LEU A 16 -3.23 -3.74 -3.89
C LEU A 16 -2.25 -3.11 -2.90
N ILE A 17 -1.95 -3.79 -1.80
CA ILE A 17 -1.00 -3.30 -0.79
C ILE A 17 0.42 -3.18 -1.38
N LEU A 18 0.85 -4.16 -2.17
CA LEU A 18 2.18 -4.16 -2.83
C LEU A 18 2.28 -3.13 -3.96
N CYS A 19 1.25 -3.01 -4.81
CA CYS A 19 1.24 -2.13 -5.98
C CYS A 19 1.12 -0.65 -5.58
N PHE A 20 0.46 -0.35 -4.45
CA PHE A 20 0.33 1.02 -3.95
C PHE A 20 1.50 1.47 -3.07
N SER A 21 2.42 0.58 -2.70
CA SER A 21 3.58 0.94 -1.86
C SER A 21 4.68 1.71 -2.61
N PHE A 22 4.50 2.04 -3.89
CA PHE A 22 5.44 2.83 -4.69
C PHE A 22 4.88 4.21 -5.06
N PRO A 23 5.12 5.26 -4.26
CA PRO A 23 4.93 6.63 -4.74
C PRO A 23 5.98 6.99 -5.81
N ALA A 24 5.71 8.07 -6.55
CA ALA A 24 6.52 8.60 -7.65
C ALA A 24 8.05 8.40 -7.48
N ALA A 25 8.72 7.97 -8.55
CA ALA A 25 10.09 7.43 -8.57
C ALA A 25 11.14 8.21 -7.74
N ARG A 26 11.10 9.55 -7.78
CA ARG A 26 12.02 10.40 -7.01
C ARG A 26 11.79 10.30 -5.49
N TYR A 27 10.54 10.46 -5.06
CA TYR A 27 10.17 10.39 -3.65
C TYR A 27 10.28 8.98 -3.09
N SER A 28 10.01 7.94 -3.89
CA SER A 28 10.26 6.56 -3.46
C SER A 28 11.75 6.27 -3.32
N GLN A 29 12.62 6.82 -4.18
CA GLN A 29 14.06 6.70 -4.00
C GLN A 29 14.55 7.38 -2.72
N GLU A 30 14.13 8.62 -2.45
CA GLU A 30 14.50 9.34 -1.22
C GLU A 30 14.00 8.61 0.04
N LEU A 31 12.76 8.08 0.02
CA LEU A 31 12.22 7.26 1.10
C LEU A 31 13.01 5.95 1.28
N VAL A 32 13.41 5.29 0.19
CA VAL A 32 14.20 4.05 0.27
C VAL A 32 15.59 4.33 0.84
N THR A 33 16.24 5.43 0.46
CA THR A 33 17.53 5.83 1.04
C THR A 33 17.37 6.15 2.53
N PHE A 34 16.35 6.92 2.91
CA PHE A 34 16.05 7.20 4.32
C PHE A 34 15.77 5.93 5.14
N MET A 35 14.99 4.99 4.59
CA MET A 35 14.73 3.69 5.22
C MET A 35 16.01 2.88 5.40
N LYS A 36 16.91 2.88 4.41
CA LYS A 36 18.23 2.21 4.51
C LYS A 36 19.12 2.84 5.58
N GLU A 37 19.19 4.18 5.63
CA GLU A 37 19.94 4.91 6.66
C GLU A 37 19.42 4.61 8.07
N LYS A 38 18.10 4.50 8.22
CA LYS A 38 17.44 4.15 9.49
C LYS A 38 17.31 2.64 9.75
N GLN A 39 17.90 1.79 8.91
CA GLN A 39 17.82 0.33 8.97
C GLN A 39 16.38 -0.23 9.04
N LEU A 40 15.42 0.48 8.45
CA LEU A 40 14.04 0.06 8.35
C LEU A 40 13.86 -0.79 7.08
N SER A 41 13.42 -2.03 7.24
CA SER A 41 13.15 -2.92 6.10
C SER A 41 11.67 -2.84 5.68
N PRO A 42 11.36 -2.43 4.44
CA PRO A 42 9.97 -2.41 3.94
C PRO A 42 9.37 -3.82 3.88
N LEU A 43 10.23 -4.83 3.70
CA LEU A 43 9.85 -6.24 3.68
C LEU A 43 9.25 -6.71 5.01
N ARG A 44 9.63 -6.11 6.15
CA ARG A 44 9.10 -6.51 7.47
C ARG A 44 7.59 -6.30 7.58
N ASN A 45 7.07 -5.28 6.90
CA ASN A 45 5.63 -5.00 6.86
C ASN A 45 4.87 -6.00 5.96
N ILE A 46 5.54 -6.63 4.99
CA ILE A 46 4.94 -7.62 4.08
C ILE A 46 4.89 -9.02 4.71
N VAL A 47 5.80 -9.32 5.64
CA VAL A 47 5.90 -10.63 6.30
C VAL A 47 4.60 -11.01 7.03
N VAL A 48 3.95 -10.05 7.70
CA VAL A 48 2.74 -10.33 8.50
C VAL A 48 1.55 -10.79 7.63
N PRO A 49 1.14 -10.06 6.58
CA PRO A 49 0.13 -10.55 5.63
C PRO A 49 0.49 -11.90 4.99
N PHE A 50 1.78 -12.10 4.67
CA PHE A 50 2.25 -13.35 4.06
C PHE A 50 2.13 -14.56 5.00
N ALA A 51 2.45 -14.36 6.28
CA ALA A 51 2.30 -15.39 7.30
C ALA A 51 0.82 -15.67 7.64
N GLN A 52 -0.06 -14.67 7.50
CA GLN A 52 -1.49 -14.79 7.75
C GLN A 52 -2.22 -15.58 6.64
N ALA A 53 -1.79 -15.43 5.37
CA ALA A 53 -2.49 -16.04 4.24
C ALA A 53 -2.66 -17.58 4.35
N PRO A 54 -1.61 -18.38 4.70
CA PRO A 54 -1.76 -19.83 4.89
C PRO A 54 -2.78 -20.21 5.97
N ILE A 55 -2.80 -19.47 7.08
CA ILE A 55 -3.71 -19.72 8.21
C ILE A 55 -5.16 -19.46 7.78
N PHE A 56 -5.39 -18.36 7.06
CA PHE A 56 -6.71 -18.05 6.54
C PHE A 56 -7.19 -19.11 5.53
N ILE A 57 -6.32 -19.53 4.62
CA ILE A 57 -6.64 -20.54 3.60
C ILE A 57 -6.99 -21.88 4.25
N SER A 58 -6.21 -22.33 5.23
CA SER A 58 -6.45 -23.62 5.90
C SER A 58 -7.77 -23.61 6.66
N MET A 59 -8.06 -22.55 7.41
CA MET A 59 -9.32 -22.38 8.14
C MET A 59 -10.51 -22.29 7.20
N PHE A 60 -10.39 -21.54 6.09
CA PHE A 60 -11.47 -21.42 5.11
C PHE A 60 -11.81 -22.76 4.46
N ILE A 61 -10.80 -23.50 3.98
CA ILE A 61 -11.02 -24.82 3.36
C ILE A 61 -11.59 -25.80 4.40
N GLY A 62 -11.08 -25.77 5.63
CA GLY A 62 -11.58 -26.59 6.73
C GLY A 62 -13.06 -26.33 7.01
N LEU A 63 -13.42 -25.08 7.30
CA LEU A 63 -14.81 -24.69 7.59
C LEU A 63 -15.74 -24.99 6.41
N ARG A 64 -15.30 -24.74 5.17
CA ARG A 64 -16.11 -25.04 3.99
C ARG A 64 -16.35 -26.54 3.83
N ARG A 65 -15.33 -27.37 4.03
CA ARG A 65 -15.48 -28.83 3.96
C ARG A 65 -16.39 -29.35 5.07
N MET A 66 -16.25 -28.84 6.30
CA MET A 66 -17.11 -29.21 7.42
C MET A 66 -18.57 -28.79 7.19
N ALA A 67 -18.81 -27.61 6.62
CA ALA A 67 -20.15 -27.16 6.24
C ALA A 67 -20.77 -28.03 5.13
N ASN A 68 -19.96 -28.50 4.18
CA ASN A 68 -20.43 -29.38 3.09
C ASN A 68 -20.64 -30.84 3.53
N LEU A 69 -20.06 -31.27 4.66
CA LEU A 69 -20.14 -32.65 5.17
C LEU A 69 -21.17 -32.78 6.31
N PRO A 70 -22.29 -32.04 6.21
CA PRO A 70 -23.03 -31.38 7.29
C PRO A 70 -22.98 -32.15 8.61
N LEU A 71 -21.96 -31.84 9.42
CA LEU A 71 -21.76 -32.44 10.74
C LEU A 71 -22.91 -32.01 11.65
N ASP A 72 -23.48 -32.93 12.43
CA ASP A 72 -24.63 -32.64 13.29
C ASP A 72 -24.30 -31.55 14.33
N SER A 73 -23.05 -31.52 14.82
CA SER A 73 -22.57 -30.47 15.72
C SER A 73 -22.60 -29.05 15.12
N LEU A 74 -22.56 -28.91 13.79
CA LEU A 74 -22.68 -27.61 13.12
C LEU A 74 -24.14 -27.23 12.84
N LYS A 75 -25.05 -28.19 12.77
CA LYS A 75 -26.48 -27.91 12.56
C LYS A 75 -27.15 -27.33 13.79
N GLU A 76 -26.66 -27.69 14.97
CA GLU A 76 -27.19 -27.23 16.26
C GLU A 76 -26.27 -26.22 16.96
N GLY A 77 -25.06 -26.00 16.45
CA GLY A 77 -24.03 -25.19 17.09
C GLY A 77 -24.19 -23.67 16.92
N GLY A 78 -25.31 -23.21 16.40
CA GLY A 78 -25.56 -21.80 16.10
C GLY A 78 -26.12 -20.99 17.25
N LEU A 79 -26.27 -19.68 17.00
CA LEU A 79 -26.66 -18.71 18.03
C LEU A 79 -27.86 -17.88 17.54
N ALA A 80 -28.85 -17.75 18.41
CA ALA A 80 -30.04 -16.90 18.24
C ALA A 80 -30.81 -17.12 16.92
N TRP A 81 -30.47 -16.42 15.84
CA TRP A 81 -31.22 -16.44 14.57
C TRP A 81 -30.63 -17.35 13.48
N PHE A 82 -29.42 -17.88 13.68
CA PHE A 82 -28.76 -18.81 12.77
C PHE A 82 -28.36 -20.06 13.55
N MET A 83 -29.24 -21.06 13.63
CA MET A 83 -28.96 -22.31 14.35
C MET A 83 -28.09 -23.26 13.54
N ASP A 84 -28.36 -23.36 12.24
CA ASP A 84 -27.59 -24.18 11.33
C ASP A 84 -26.42 -23.38 10.72
N LEU A 85 -25.19 -23.74 11.08
CA LEU A 85 -23.97 -23.10 10.57
C LEU A 85 -23.59 -23.57 9.16
N THR A 86 -24.19 -24.66 8.68
CA THR A 86 -23.86 -25.26 7.37
C THR A 86 -24.58 -24.56 6.23
N LEU A 87 -25.71 -23.93 6.53
CA LEU A 87 -26.55 -23.20 5.58
C LEU A 87 -26.19 -21.71 5.52
N ALA A 88 -26.65 -21.06 4.45
CA ALA A 88 -26.57 -19.60 4.34
C ALA A 88 -27.56 -18.95 5.33
N ASP A 89 -27.20 -17.77 5.84
CA ASP A 89 -28.06 -17.05 6.79
C ASP A 89 -29.38 -16.61 6.13
N PRO A 90 -30.55 -17.09 6.63
CA PRO A 90 -31.84 -16.78 6.02
C PRO A 90 -32.23 -15.30 6.11
N TYR A 91 -31.69 -14.56 7.08
CA TYR A 91 -32.03 -13.14 7.29
C TYR A 91 -30.97 -12.17 6.76
N TYR A 92 -29.86 -12.69 6.23
CA TYR A 92 -28.70 -11.90 5.77
C TYR A 92 -28.09 -10.96 6.81
N LEU A 93 -28.38 -11.14 8.11
CA LEU A 93 -27.79 -10.37 9.20
C LEU A 93 -26.28 -10.63 9.32
N LEU A 94 -25.82 -11.88 9.21
CA LEU A 94 -24.39 -12.22 9.28
C LEU A 94 -23.57 -11.56 8.18
N PRO A 95 -23.96 -11.62 6.89
CA PRO A 95 -23.30 -10.88 5.84
C PRO A 95 -23.23 -9.38 6.13
N ILE A 96 -24.30 -8.77 6.65
CA ILE A 96 -24.33 -7.34 7.01
C ILE A 96 -23.31 -7.05 8.13
N ILE A 97 -23.34 -7.82 9.22
CA ILE A 97 -22.42 -7.67 10.35
C ILE A 97 -20.97 -7.88 9.88
N THR A 98 -20.72 -8.85 9.02
CA THR A 98 -19.39 -9.12 8.46
C THR A 98 -18.90 -7.92 7.66
N SER A 99 -19.73 -7.36 6.77
CA SER A 99 -19.37 -6.17 5.99
C SER A 99 -19.16 -4.92 6.87
N CYS A 100 -20.00 -4.71 7.88
CA CYS A 100 -19.84 -3.60 8.82
C CYS A 100 -18.56 -3.71 9.66
N THR A 101 -18.27 -4.91 10.20
CA THR A 101 -17.05 -5.16 10.98
C THR A 101 -15.79 -5.10 10.12
N MET A 102 -15.87 -5.53 8.87
CA MET A 102 -14.79 -5.36 7.89
C MET A 102 -14.53 -3.89 7.59
N LEU A 103 -15.60 -3.10 7.36
CA LEU A 103 -15.48 -1.66 7.14
C LEU A 103 -14.81 -0.96 8.33
N ALA A 104 -15.22 -1.31 9.56
CA ALA A 104 -14.60 -0.79 10.77
C ALA A 104 -13.11 -1.18 10.87
N THR A 105 -12.77 -2.43 10.56
CA THR A 105 -11.38 -2.92 10.56
C THR A 105 -10.53 -2.15 9.55
N ILE A 106 -11.06 -1.92 8.34
CA ILE A 106 -10.40 -1.13 7.31
C ILE A 106 -10.22 0.31 7.76
N GLU A 107 -11.26 0.95 8.30
CA GLU A 107 -11.18 2.35 8.73
C GLU A 107 -10.15 2.55 9.85
N LEU A 108 -10.20 1.72 10.89
CA LEU A 108 -9.26 1.82 12.01
C LEU A 108 -7.84 1.36 11.62
N GLY A 109 -7.72 0.36 10.76
CA GLY A 109 -6.44 -0.17 10.29
C GLY A 109 -5.72 0.80 9.33
N THR A 110 -6.44 1.42 8.40
CA THR A 110 -5.87 2.36 7.41
C THR A 110 -5.38 3.66 8.04
N ASP A 111 -5.99 4.09 9.14
CA ASP A 111 -5.52 5.21 9.95
C ASP A 111 -4.25 4.89 10.74
N GLY A 112 -4.05 3.64 11.16
CA GLY A 112 -2.81 3.17 11.77
C GLY A 112 -1.68 2.94 10.77
N ALA A 113 -2.00 2.44 9.57
CA ALA A 113 -1.06 2.04 8.52
C ALA A 113 -0.48 3.20 7.68
N ARG A 114 -0.60 4.45 8.14
CA ARG A 114 0.05 5.63 7.50
C ARG A 114 -0.37 5.87 6.05
N LEU A 115 -1.61 5.53 5.69
CA LEU A 115 -2.19 5.86 4.38
C LEU A 115 -2.57 7.35 4.23
N SER A 116 -2.04 8.22 5.09
CA SER A 116 -2.35 9.65 5.13
C SER A 116 -1.50 10.51 4.19
N SER A 117 -0.53 9.91 3.48
CA SER A 117 0.13 10.64 2.39
C SER A 117 -0.92 10.95 1.31
N GLN A 118 -0.86 12.13 0.70
CA GLN A 118 -1.85 12.56 -0.30
C GLN A 118 -1.93 11.60 -1.50
N ASN A 119 -0.85 10.83 -1.72
CA ASN A 119 -0.74 9.76 -2.70
C ASN A 119 -1.31 8.42 -2.25
N MET A 120 -2.07 8.32 -1.14
CA MET A 120 -2.76 7.09 -0.70
C MET A 120 -4.25 7.31 -0.38
N GLN A 121 -4.77 8.52 -0.56
CA GLN A 121 -6.19 8.82 -0.31
C GLN A 121 -7.14 8.03 -1.23
N ALA A 122 -6.78 7.83 -2.50
CA ALA A 122 -7.58 6.99 -3.39
C ALA A 122 -7.62 5.52 -2.92
N MET A 123 -6.53 5.03 -2.32
CA MET A 123 -6.52 3.68 -1.76
C MET A 123 -7.49 3.55 -0.59
N LYS A 124 -7.61 4.59 0.26
CA LYS A 124 -8.64 4.61 1.30
C LYS A 124 -10.05 4.51 0.69
N TYR A 125 -10.34 5.21 -0.39
CA TYR A 125 -11.64 5.12 -1.06
C TYR A 125 -11.90 3.74 -1.69
N VAL A 126 -10.90 3.14 -2.34
CA VAL A 126 -11.01 1.78 -2.90
C VAL A 126 -11.24 0.75 -1.79
N LEU A 127 -10.48 0.82 -0.69
CA LEU A 127 -10.62 -0.07 0.45
C LEU A 127 -11.97 0.12 1.17
N ARG A 128 -12.50 1.35 1.24
CA ARG A 128 -13.86 1.61 1.76
C ARG A 128 -14.97 1.07 0.87
N GLY A 129 -14.76 0.99 -0.45
CA GLY A 129 -15.69 0.37 -1.38
C GLY A 129 -15.72 -1.16 -1.29
N LEU A 130 -14.66 -1.77 -0.77
CA LEU A 130 -14.45 -3.21 -0.75
C LEU A 130 -15.55 -4.00 -0.02
N PRO A 131 -16.03 -3.61 1.19
CA PRO A 131 -17.08 -4.34 1.90
C PRO A 131 -18.43 -4.35 1.17
N PHE A 132 -18.71 -3.33 0.36
CA PHE A 132 -19.93 -3.25 -0.46
C PHE A 132 -19.90 -4.24 -1.62
N VAL A 133 -18.73 -4.41 -2.23
CA VAL A 133 -18.54 -5.39 -3.32
C VAL A 133 -18.61 -6.82 -2.78
N ILE A 134 -18.08 -7.08 -1.59
CA ILE A 134 -18.05 -8.41 -0.96
C ILE A 134 -19.42 -8.87 -0.49
N PHE A 135 -20.24 -7.93 -0.03
CA PHE A 135 -21.55 -8.22 0.55
C PHE A 135 -22.43 -9.20 -0.26
N PRO A 136 -22.70 -8.99 -1.57
CA PRO A 136 -23.49 -9.93 -2.37
C PRO A 136 -22.84 -11.31 -2.53
N PHE A 137 -21.51 -11.40 -2.49
CA PHE A 137 -20.82 -12.70 -2.52
C PHE A 137 -21.00 -13.47 -1.22
N THR A 138 -20.94 -12.77 -0.09
CA THR A 138 -21.09 -13.38 1.25
C THR A 138 -22.51 -13.87 1.56
N MET A 139 -23.53 -13.40 0.83
CA MET A 139 -24.92 -13.86 1.01
C MET A 139 -25.09 -15.36 0.78
N ASN A 140 -24.29 -15.97 -0.08
CA ASN A 140 -24.39 -17.38 -0.44
C ASN A 140 -23.43 -18.28 0.36
N PHE A 141 -22.78 -17.73 1.40
CA PHE A 141 -21.79 -18.48 2.17
C PHE A 141 -22.44 -19.12 3.39
N PRO A 142 -22.01 -20.35 3.77
CA PRO A 142 -22.35 -20.96 5.03
C PRO A 142 -22.07 -20.03 6.20
N ALA A 143 -22.99 -19.97 7.16
CA ALA A 143 -22.88 -19.12 8.34
C ALA A 143 -21.61 -19.43 9.16
N ALA A 144 -21.10 -20.67 9.16
CA ALA A 144 -19.82 -21.05 9.77
C ALA A 144 -18.64 -20.17 9.32
N ILE A 145 -18.55 -19.89 8.01
CA ILE A 145 -17.46 -19.11 7.44
C ILE A 145 -17.60 -17.64 7.85
N LEU A 146 -18.83 -17.12 7.84
CA LEU A 146 -19.11 -15.75 8.23
C LEU A 146 -18.87 -15.52 9.74
N CYS A 147 -19.19 -16.50 10.59
CA CYS A 147 -18.88 -16.46 12.02
C CYS A 147 -17.36 -16.31 12.26
N TYR A 148 -16.55 -17.12 11.58
CA TYR A 148 -15.10 -17.02 11.62
C TYR A 148 -14.61 -15.64 11.16
N TRP A 149 -15.24 -15.08 10.13
CA TRP A 149 -14.85 -13.77 9.62
C TRP A 149 -15.17 -12.65 10.61
N VAL A 150 -16.37 -12.67 11.20
CA VAL A 150 -16.79 -11.72 12.24
C VAL A 150 -15.87 -11.80 13.45
N SER A 151 -15.55 -13.00 13.94
CA SER A 151 -14.65 -13.16 15.09
C SER A 151 -13.24 -12.66 14.80
N THR A 152 -12.72 -12.91 13.59
CA THR A 152 -11.41 -12.42 13.15
C THR A 152 -11.38 -10.89 13.06
N ASN A 153 -12.42 -10.27 12.49
CA ASN A 153 -12.56 -8.83 12.45
C ASN A 153 -12.66 -8.25 13.87
N MET A 154 -13.43 -8.86 14.76
CA MET A 154 -13.56 -8.42 16.15
C MET A 154 -12.22 -8.47 16.90
N PHE A 155 -11.47 -9.57 16.76
CA PHE A 155 -10.13 -9.68 17.35
C PHE A 155 -9.20 -8.59 16.80
N SER A 156 -9.28 -8.31 15.51
CA SER A 156 -8.47 -7.28 14.85
C SER A 156 -8.82 -5.88 15.37
N LEU A 157 -10.12 -5.58 15.56
CA LEU A 157 -10.59 -4.33 16.16
C LEU A 157 -10.10 -4.16 17.60
N VAL A 158 -10.19 -5.21 18.40
CA VAL A 158 -9.70 -5.22 19.78
C VAL A 158 -8.18 -5.00 19.80
N GLN A 159 -7.42 -5.69 18.95
CA GLN A 159 -5.98 -5.51 18.83
C GLN A 159 -5.61 -4.07 18.45
N VAL A 160 -6.28 -3.49 17.46
CA VAL A 160 -6.05 -2.09 17.04
C VAL A 160 -6.44 -1.11 18.14
N GLY A 161 -7.56 -1.35 18.82
CA GLY A 161 -8.02 -0.55 19.96
C GLY A 161 -7.01 -0.56 21.10
N PHE A 162 -6.52 -1.75 21.46
CA PHE A 162 -5.50 -1.94 22.49
C PHE A 162 -4.20 -1.20 22.16
N LEU A 163 -3.70 -1.30 20.92
CA LEU A 163 -2.47 -0.62 20.47
C LEU A 163 -2.63 0.90 20.25
N ARG A 164 -3.86 1.44 20.33
CA ARG A 164 -4.11 2.89 20.27
C ARG A 164 -4.04 3.57 21.61
N VAL A 165 -4.15 2.83 22.72
CA VAL A 165 -4.08 3.41 24.06
C VAL A 165 -2.67 3.97 24.30
N PRO A 166 -2.52 5.25 24.68
CA PRO A 166 -1.21 5.90 24.80
C PRO A 166 -0.30 5.20 25.83
N ALA A 167 -0.85 4.79 26.97
CA ALA A 167 -0.10 4.06 28.00
C ALA A 167 0.54 2.75 27.48
N ILE A 168 -0.15 2.04 26.59
CA ILE A 168 0.36 0.81 25.98
C ILE A 168 1.44 1.13 24.95
N ARG A 169 1.27 2.21 24.18
CA ARG A 169 2.26 2.66 23.20
C ARG A 169 3.57 3.09 23.87
N ASP A 170 3.47 3.79 24.99
CA ASP A 170 4.63 4.23 25.77
C ASP A 170 5.38 3.02 26.37
N TYR A 171 4.64 2.01 26.86
CA TYR A 171 5.23 0.75 27.33
C TYR A 171 5.99 0.00 26.22
N PHE A 172 5.45 -0.04 25.01
CA PHE A 172 6.09 -0.68 23.85
C PHE A 172 7.05 0.25 23.08
N GLN A 173 7.34 1.46 23.60
CA GLN A 173 8.21 2.45 22.95
C GLN A 173 7.81 2.77 21.49
N ILE A 174 6.50 2.83 21.22
CA ILE A 174 5.96 3.14 19.90
C ILE A 174 5.82 4.65 19.78
N ASP A 175 6.67 5.27 18.95
CA ASP A 175 6.65 6.72 18.72
C ASP A 175 5.22 7.26 18.43
N PRO A 176 4.84 8.40 19.05
CA PRO A 176 3.57 9.03 18.76
C PRO A 176 3.54 9.53 17.30
N LEU A 177 2.38 9.46 16.67
CA LEU A 177 2.22 9.93 15.31
C LEU A 177 2.35 11.47 15.25
N ILE A 178 3.36 11.94 14.52
CA ILE A 178 3.51 13.36 14.17
C ILE A 178 2.46 13.70 13.10
N LYS A 179 1.47 14.51 13.44
CA LYS A 179 0.48 15.03 12.47
C LYS A 179 1.03 16.30 11.82
N HIS A 180 1.50 16.20 10.58
CA HIS A 180 1.91 17.38 9.80
C HIS A 180 0.67 18.16 9.35
N LYS A 181 0.70 19.49 9.50
CA LYS A 181 -0.36 20.36 8.97
C LYS A 181 -0.35 20.31 7.44
N PRO A 182 -1.51 20.22 6.77
CA PRO A 182 -1.57 20.11 5.31
C PRO A 182 -1.05 21.36 4.58
N GLU A 183 -0.95 22.50 5.26
CA GLU A 183 -0.46 23.78 4.71
C GLU A 183 1.07 23.83 4.56
N THR A 184 1.81 23.03 5.33
CA THR A 184 3.28 23.01 5.33
C THR A 184 3.88 21.99 4.37
N LEU A 185 3.03 21.24 3.64
CA LEU A 185 3.47 20.20 2.72
C LEU A 185 3.58 20.79 1.30
N PRO A 186 4.65 20.50 0.53
CA PRO A 186 4.79 20.94 -0.86
C PRO A 186 3.80 20.24 -1.82
N GLN A 187 2.81 19.50 -1.30
CA GLN A 187 1.87 18.73 -2.09
C GLN A 187 0.67 19.59 -2.49
N LYS A 188 0.62 19.95 -3.78
CA LYS A 188 -0.55 20.56 -4.42
C LYS A 188 -1.73 19.60 -4.27
N LYS A 189 -2.85 20.01 -3.66
CA LYS A 189 -4.10 19.22 -3.60
C LYS A 189 -4.52 18.86 -5.04
N LYS A 190 -4.15 17.67 -5.52
CA LYS A 190 -4.64 17.14 -6.80
C LYS A 190 -6.07 16.65 -6.58
N GLY A 191 -6.98 16.96 -7.50
CA GLY A 191 -8.39 16.57 -7.37
C GLY A 191 -8.54 15.05 -7.34
N ALA A 192 -9.59 14.53 -6.69
CA ALA A 192 -9.81 13.07 -6.53
C ALA A 192 -9.80 12.30 -7.87
N VAL A 193 -10.24 12.93 -8.96
CA VAL A 193 -10.26 12.36 -10.32
C VAL A 193 -8.87 12.34 -10.97
N GLU A 194 -8.07 13.40 -10.77
CA GLU A 194 -6.68 13.45 -11.24
C GLU A 194 -5.79 12.51 -10.43
N GLY A 195 -6.05 12.41 -9.12
CA GLY A 195 -5.51 11.37 -8.26
C GLY A 195 -5.74 10.01 -8.91
N PHE A 196 -7.00 9.62 -9.15
CA PHE A 196 -7.35 8.33 -9.76
C PHE A 196 -6.64 8.04 -11.10
N LYS A 197 -6.44 9.05 -11.95
CA LYS A 197 -5.67 8.93 -13.22
C LYS A 197 -4.16 8.76 -13.01
N ASP A 198 -3.60 9.38 -11.97
CA ASP A 198 -2.18 9.32 -11.61
C ASP A 198 -1.80 8.03 -10.84
N TYR A 199 -2.78 7.22 -10.39
CA TYR A 199 -2.53 6.00 -9.62
C TYR A 199 -2.10 4.79 -10.47
N PRO A 200 -1.26 3.89 -9.92
CA PRO A 200 -0.73 2.72 -10.61
C PRO A 200 -1.73 1.55 -10.57
N CYS A 201 -3.01 1.76 -10.89
CA CYS A 201 -3.96 0.64 -10.97
C CYS A 201 -3.91 -0.07 -12.34
N SER A 202 -3.22 0.53 -13.33
CA SER A 202 -2.82 -0.16 -14.55
C SER A 202 -1.37 -0.58 -14.41
N SER A 203 -1.08 -1.88 -14.58
CA SER A 203 0.28 -2.41 -14.68
C SER A 203 1.16 -1.57 -15.63
N ILE A 204 0.57 -0.97 -16.67
CA ILE A 204 1.24 -0.11 -17.65
C ILE A 204 1.87 1.14 -17.01
N THR A 205 1.17 1.81 -16.09
CA THR A 205 1.64 3.06 -15.46
C THR A 205 2.71 2.79 -14.40
N ALA A 206 2.59 1.69 -13.66
CA ALA A 206 3.62 1.22 -12.73
C ALA A 206 4.94 0.92 -13.46
N TRP A 207 4.86 0.24 -14.60
CA TRP A 207 6.02 -0.04 -15.46
C TRP A 207 6.64 1.23 -16.04
N LYS A 208 5.84 2.23 -16.43
CA LYS A 208 6.35 3.54 -16.88
C LYS A 208 7.11 4.26 -15.76
N ASN A 209 6.59 4.27 -14.53
CA ASN A 209 7.26 4.88 -13.39
C ASN A 209 8.56 4.15 -13.00
N MET A 210 8.57 2.81 -13.05
CA MET A 210 9.80 2.02 -12.89
C MET A 210 10.82 2.28 -13.99
N LYS A 211 10.37 2.47 -15.24
CA LYS A 211 11.25 2.81 -16.37
C LYS A 211 11.89 4.18 -16.17
N ILE A 212 11.13 5.18 -15.73
CA ILE A 212 11.63 6.52 -15.39
C ILE A 212 12.64 6.43 -14.23
N ALA A 213 12.35 5.62 -13.19
CA ALA A 213 13.28 5.43 -12.07
C ALA A 213 14.61 4.81 -12.52
N ARG A 214 14.55 3.79 -13.38
CA ARG A 214 15.72 3.13 -13.95
C ARG A 214 16.52 4.08 -14.84
N GLU A 215 15.85 4.88 -15.66
CA GLU A 215 16.49 5.90 -16.50
C GLU A 215 17.19 6.98 -15.66
N ILE A 216 16.57 7.44 -14.57
CA ILE A 216 17.21 8.39 -13.64
C ILE A 216 18.46 7.75 -13.04
N GLU A 217 18.39 6.50 -12.56
CA GLU A 217 19.55 5.81 -11.98
C GLU A 217 20.68 5.59 -13.02
N GLU A 218 20.34 5.24 -14.26
CA GLU A 218 21.28 5.11 -15.37
C GLU A 218 21.98 6.43 -15.67
N ARG A 219 21.25 7.56 -15.66
CA ARG A 219 21.85 8.90 -15.81
C ARG A 219 22.82 9.21 -14.67
N HIS A 220 22.45 8.91 -13.42
CA HIS A 220 23.32 9.10 -12.28
C HIS A 220 24.61 8.26 -12.39
N LYS A 221 24.50 6.99 -12.82
CA LYS A 221 25.66 6.13 -13.09
C LYS A 221 26.53 6.68 -14.22
N TYR A 222 25.92 7.19 -15.29
CA TYR A 222 26.66 7.77 -16.41
C TYR A 222 27.40 9.05 -16.00
N ASP A 223 26.77 9.91 -15.19
CA ASP A 223 27.38 11.12 -14.66
C ASP A 223 28.55 10.79 -13.72
N GLU A 224 28.43 9.76 -12.87
CA GLU A 224 29.53 9.30 -12.01
C GLU A 224 30.71 8.77 -12.84
N ILE A 225 30.44 7.98 -13.87
CA ILE A 225 31.47 7.51 -14.81
C ILE A 225 32.13 8.69 -15.52
N ARG A 226 31.35 9.66 -15.98
CA ARG A 226 31.85 10.88 -16.65
C ARG A 226 32.71 11.71 -15.71
N PHE A 227 32.29 11.87 -14.46
CA PHE A 227 33.03 12.60 -13.43
C PHE A 227 34.35 11.90 -13.10
N LYS A 228 34.32 10.58 -12.90
CA LYS A 228 35.54 9.78 -12.66
C LYS A 228 36.51 9.86 -13.85
N LYS A 229 36.00 9.73 -15.07
CA LYS A 229 36.81 9.89 -16.30
C LYS A 229 37.40 11.29 -16.44
N ALA A 230 36.66 12.34 -16.04
CA ALA A 230 37.18 13.70 -16.06
C ALA A 230 38.32 13.90 -15.04
N GLY A 231 38.28 13.20 -13.89
CA GLY A 231 39.33 13.24 -12.88
C GLY A 231 40.57 12.38 -13.20
N THR A 232 40.40 11.26 -13.90
CA THR A 232 41.53 10.36 -14.28
C THR A 232 42.03 10.58 -15.70
N GLY A 233 41.29 11.33 -16.51
CA GLY A 233 41.61 11.60 -17.90
C GLY A 233 42.79 12.57 -18.06
N PRO A 234 43.44 12.59 -19.24
CA PRO A 234 44.46 13.58 -19.53
C PRO A 234 43.87 15.00 -19.46
N ILE A 235 44.62 15.93 -18.89
CA ILE A 235 44.20 17.32 -18.68
C ILE A 235 43.85 17.95 -20.04
N VAL A 236 42.61 18.41 -20.19
CA VAL A 236 42.17 19.11 -21.41
C VAL A 236 42.69 20.54 -21.37
N ARG A 237 43.30 21.01 -22.46
CA ARG A 237 43.78 22.39 -22.56
C ARG A 237 42.60 23.36 -22.53
N THR A 238 42.50 24.15 -21.47
CA THR A 238 41.53 25.24 -21.34
C THR A 238 42.20 26.57 -21.65
N TYR A 239 41.56 27.43 -22.43
CA TYR A 239 42.06 28.78 -22.75
C TYR A 239 41.49 29.82 -21.77
N ARG A 240 42.30 30.82 -21.38
CA ARG A 240 41.86 31.91 -20.49
C ARG A 240 40.80 32.82 -21.11
N HIS A 241 40.82 32.91 -22.44
CA HIS A 241 39.87 33.69 -23.23
C HIS A 241 39.18 32.76 -24.22
N ASP A 242 37.92 33.06 -24.54
CA ASP A 242 37.13 32.29 -25.48
C ASP A 242 37.77 32.37 -26.88
N PRO A 243 38.37 31.28 -27.40
CA PRO A 243 39.09 31.30 -28.67
C PRO A 243 38.14 31.44 -29.87
N THR A 244 36.82 31.29 -29.67
CA THR A 244 35.83 31.46 -30.74
C THR A 244 35.39 32.91 -30.93
N LYS A 245 35.63 33.79 -29.94
CA LYS A 245 35.35 35.23 -30.07
C LYS A 245 36.53 35.92 -30.74
N LYS A 246 36.29 36.53 -31.91
CA LYS A 246 37.27 37.43 -32.52
C LYS A 246 37.57 38.57 -31.54
N ILE A 247 38.83 38.74 -31.19
CA ILE A 247 39.30 39.89 -30.41
C ILE A 247 39.10 41.13 -31.30
N ILE A 248 38.03 41.87 -31.07
CA ILE A 248 37.83 43.17 -31.70
C ILE A 248 38.81 44.10 -30.98
N ASN A 249 39.95 44.38 -31.61
CA ASN A 249 40.92 45.34 -31.11
C ASN A 249 40.28 46.74 -31.15
N VAL A 250 39.68 47.18 -30.04
CA VAL A 250 39.09 48.51 -29.87
C VAL A 250 40.15 49.62 -30.01
N GLN A 251 41.45 49.27 -29.93
CA GLN A 251 42.59 50.18 -30.04
C GLN A 251 42.81 50.79 -31.44
N ALA A 252 42.12 50.34 -32.49
CA ALA A 252 42.29 50.88 -33.85
C ALA A 252 41.42 52.12 -34.17
N LYS A 253 40.56 52.59 -33.25
CA LYS A 253 39.60 53.68 -33.52
C LYS A 253 39.98 55.04 -32.90
N VAL A 254 41.20 55.19 -32.37
CA VAL A 254 41.73 56.48 -31.86
C VAL A 254 42.97 56.86 -32.66
N LYS A 255 42.78 57.16 -33.95
CA LYS A 255 43.74 57.96 -34.73
C LYS A 255 43.03 58.65 -35.89
N LYS A 256 42.33 59.73 -35.57
CA LYS A 256 42.11 60.90 -36.43
C LYS A 256 41.79 62.08 -35.53
#